data_AF-A0A160F317-F1
#
_entry.id   AF-A0A160F317-F1
#
_cell.length_a   1.000
_cell.length_b   1.000
_cell.length_c   1.000
_cell.angle_alpha   90.00
_cell.angle_beta   90.00
_cell.angle_gamma   90.00
#
_symmetry.space_group_name_H-M   'P 1'
#
loop_
_entity.id
_entity.type
_entity.pdbx_description
1 polymer ?
#
loop_
_entity_poly.entity_id
_entity_poly.type
_entity_poly.pdbx_seq_one_letter_code
_entity_poly.pdbx_strand_id
1 'polypeptide(L)' 'MAKQHDFPTIAPGIDDLEELNRRASNEEIARGEYTKVTTLSFDEVDTANKPL' A
#
# COMPACT_ATOMS: atom_id res chain seq x y z
N MET A 1 11.52 -2.28 27.42
CA MET A 1 10.73 -2.67 26.24
C MET A 1 10.69 -1.45 25.32
N ALA A 2 11.62 -1.33 24.38
CA ALA A 2 11.67 -0.18 23.47
C ALA A 2 10.62 -0.37 22.37
N LYS A 3 9.76 0.62 22.15
CA LYS A 3 8.84 0.66 21.02
C LYS A 3 9.70 0.73 19.76
N GLN A 4 9.82 -0.38 19.04
CA GLN A 4 10.41 -0.43 17.72
C GLN A 4 9.57 0.53 16.86
N HIS A 5 10.18 1.54 16.27
CA HIS A 5 9.51 2.29 15.22
C HIS A 5 9.30 1.30 14.08
N ASP A 6 8.05 0.90 13.85
CA ASP A 6 7.67 0.02 12.76
C ASP A 6 7.90 0.78 11.45
N PHE A 7 9.11 0.67 10.91
CA PHE A 7 9.35 1.02 9.53
C PHE A 7 8.36 0.20 8.69
N PRO A 8 7.68 0.81 7.70
CA PRO A 8 6.77 0.08 6.84
C PRO A 8 7.53 -1.08 6.20
N THR A 9 7.15 -2.30 6.57
CA THR A 9 7.68 -3.52 6.00
C THR A 9 6.76 -3.99 4.88
N ILE A 10 7.30 -4.70 3.90
CA ILE A 10 6.47 -5.41 2.92
C ILE A 10 5.76 -6.54 3.68
N ALA A 11 4.43 -6.59 3.56
CA ALA A 11 3.63 -7.62 4.19
C ALA A 11 3.96 -9.00 3.56
N PRO A 12 4.34 -10.02 4.35
CA PRO A 12 4.52 -11.36 3.84
C PRO A 12 3.15 -11.95 3.43
N GLY A 13 3.07 -12.56 2.25
CA GLY A 13 1.85 -13.22 1.76
C GLY A 13 0.97 -12.40 0.83
N ILE A 14 1.52 -11.39 0.16
CA ILE A 14 0.85 -10.72 -0.96
C ILE A 14 1.74 -10.89 -2.17
N ASP A 15 1.49 -11.96 -2.92
CA ASP A 15 2.36 -12.37 -4.03
C ASP A 15 2.14 -11.49 -5.27
N ASP A 16 0.98 -10.84 -5.35
CA ASP A 16 0.57 -10.04 -6.52
C ASP A 16 -0.20 -8.76 -6.16
N LEU A 17 -0.15 -7.79 -7.08
CA LEU A 17 -0.80 -6.48 -6.95
C LEU A 17 -2.32 -6.59 -6.75
N GLU A 18 -2.96 -7.59 -7.34
CA GLU A 18 -4.40 -7.80 -7.21
C GLU A 18 -4.80 -8.13 -5.76
N GLU A 19 -4.05 -9.03 -5.12
CA GLU A 19 -4.28 -9.42 -3.73
C GLU A 19 -4.03 -8.24 -2.78
N LEU A 20 -2.99 -7.43 -3.02
CA LEU A 20 -2.70 -6.23 -2.24
C LEU A 20 -3.86 -5.24 -2.23
N ASN A 21 -4.52 -5.09 -3.37
CA ASN A 21 -5.59 -4.14 -3.58
C ASN A 21 -6.98 -4.71 -3.28
N ARG A 22 -7.07 -5.96 -2.79
CA ARG A 22 -8.33 -6.57 -2.41
C ARG A 22 -8.96 -5.79 -1.26
N ARG A 23 -10.19 -5.33 -1.46
CA ARG A 23 -10.97 -4.71 -0.39
C ARG A 23 -11.40 -5.76 0.62
N ALA A 24 -11.24 -5.47 1.90
CA ALA A 24 -11.81 -6.29 2.97
C ALA A 24 -13.35 -6.23 2.92
N SER A 25 -13.99 -7.37 3.18
CA SER A 25 -15.42 -7.47 3.42
C SER A 25 -15.83 -6.80 4.74
N ASN A 26 -17.12 -6.54 4.91
CA ASN A 26 -17.63 -5.95 6.15
C ASN A 26 -17.39 -6.85 7.36
N GLU A 27 -17.48 -8.16 7.17
CA GLU A 27 -17.27 -9.17 8.19
C GLU A 27 -15.81 -9.22 8.64
N GLU A 28 -14.85 -9.15 7.71
CA GLU A 28 -13.41 -9.07 8.01
C GLU A 28 -13.08 -7.76 8.76
N ILE A 29 -13.67 -6.63 8.34
CA ILE A 29 -13.52 -5.35 9.03
C ILE A 29 -14.04 -5.44 10.47
N ALA A 30 -15.21 -6.02 10.66
CA ALA A 30 -15.81 -6.17 11.98
C ALA A 30 -14.97 -7.07 12.92
N ARG A 31 -14.26 -8.06 12.37
CA ARG A 31 -13.36 -8.93 13.12
C ARG A 31 -11.94 -8.36 13.29
N GLY A 32 -11.62 -7.24 12.64
CA GLY A 32 -10.27 -6.67 12.65
C GLY A 32 -9.27 -7.40 11.76
N GLU A 33 -9.73 -8.26 10.85
CA GLU A 33 -8.91 -9.09 9.95
C GLU A 33 -8.57 -8.34 8.66
N TYR A 34 -7.98 -7.15 8.78
CA TYR A 34 -7.59 -6.34 7.63
C TYR A 34 -6.33 -5.52 7.90
N THR A 35 -5.64 -5.15 6.83
CA THR A 35 -4.48 -4.27 6.87
C THR A 35 -4.77 -3.03 6.04
N LYS A 36 -4.49 -1.85 6.59
CA LYS A 36 -4.60 -0.60 5.84
C LYS A 36 -3.40 -0.44 4.90
N VAL A 37 -3.66 -0.42 3.60
CA VAL A 37 -2.66 -0.17 2.57
C VAL A 37 -2.66 1.32 2.19
N THR A 38 -1.49 1.88 1.91
CA THR A 38 -1.32 3.23 1.36
C THR A 38 -0.39 3.15 0.16
N THR A 39 -0.87 3.58 -1.01
CA THR A 39 -0.10 3.57 -2.25
C THR A 39 0.56 4.93 -2.44
N LEU A 40 1.89 4.94 -2.58
CA LEU A 40 2.65 6.11 -2.98
C LEU A 40 2.87 6.06 -4.50
N SER A 41 2.39 7.07 -5.22
CA SER A 41 2.62 7.23 -6.66
C SER A 41 3.36 8.54 -6.91
N PHE A 42 4.45 8.49 -7.66
CA PHE A 42 5.13 9.68 -8.15
C PHE A 42 4.51 10.10 -9.48
N ASP A 43 4.02 11.33 -9.57
CA ASP A 43 3.57 11.95 -10.83
C ASP A 43 4.81 12.54 -11.52
N GLU A 44 5.49 11.74 -12.33
CA GLU A 44 6.59 12.25 -13.16
C GLU A 44 6.01 13.22 -14.20
N VAL A 45 6.22 14.53 -14.00
CA VAL A 45 5.95 15.51 -15.05
C VAL A 45 6.92 15.21 -16.18
N ASP A 46 6.43 14.64 -17.29
CA ASP A 46 7.21 14.46 -18.52
C ASP A 46 7.61 15.84 -19.08
N THR A 47 8.75 16.37 -18.64
CA THR A 47 9.33 17.60 -19.20
C THR A 47 10.09 17.34 -20.51
N ALA A 48 10.10 16.11 -21.05
CA ALA A 48 10.94 15.77 -22.20
C ALA A 48 10.42 16.31 -23.54
N ASN A 49 9.23 16.93 -23.59
CA ASN A 49 8.64 17.37 -24.86
C ASN A 49 7.99 18.75 -24.81
N LYS A 50 8.68 19.74 -24.23
CA LYS A 50 8.34 21.15 -24.44
C LYS A 50 9.27 21.74 -25.52
N PRO A 51 8.80 21.99 -26.75
CA PRO A 51 9.62 22.65 -27.76
C PRO A 51 9.95 24.09 -27.31
N LEU A 52 11.22 24.49 -27.46
CA LEU A 52 11.75 25.83 -27.19
C LEU A 52 11.15 26.88 -28.13
#